data_AF-A0A2W5TMA9-F1
#
_entry.id   AF-A0A2W5TMA9-F1
#
_cell.length_a   1.000
_cell.length_b   1.000
_cell.length_c   1.000
_cell.angle_alpha   90.00
_cell.angle_beta   90.00
_cell.angle_gamma   90.00
#
_symmetry.space_group_name_H-M   'P 1'
#
loop_
_entity.id
_entity.type
_entity.pdbx_description
1 polymer ?
#
loop_
_entity_poly.entity_id
_entity_poly.type
_entity_poly.pdbx_seq_one_letter_code
_entity_poly.pdbx_strand_id
1 'polypeptide(L)'
;MKKGPLRLMVISYPRRLDTVFERSVLSLAKHVGPGFRVERCQEPKDVPWLVRQWRRRGHDVTRLEFLGHGKAGAFSLGDQMFIDATGTGLETFGALGDELAEDARVNLLGCRVARGGQAAWLTPFERALGARRTLWGASSWVSHVAFMHGPISAEVEATLVRAGRSVETPEKRHPRPSGRHTAGRGTHGH
;
A
#
# COMPACT_ATOMS: atom_id res chain seq x y z
N MET A 1 18.36 17.95 19.65
CA MET A 1 18.86 16.56 19.58
C MET A 1 18.01 15.77 18.59
N LYS A 2 18.62 15.07 17.61
CA LYS A 2 17.89 14.14 16.73
C LYS A 2 17.48 12.90 17.54
N LYS A 3 16.23 12.47 17.43
CA LYS A 3 15.65 11.31 18.13
C LYS A 3 15.81 9.99 17.38
N GLY A 4 16.37 10.03 16.17
CA GLY A 4 16.68 8.86 15.36
C GLY A 4 15.60 8.51 14.32
N PRO A 5 15.76 7.35 13.64
CA PRO A 5 14.83 6.90 12.62
C PRO A 5 13.45 6.58 13.22
N LEU A 6 12.41 6.85 12.43
CA LEU A 6 11.02 6.65 12.81
C LEU A 6 10.29 5.85 11.73
N ARG A 7 9.61 4.79 12.18
CA ARG A 7 8.54 4.14 11.44
C ARG A 7 7.21 4.77 11.84
N LEU A 8 6.54 5.39 10.88
CA LEU A 8 5.26 6.06 11.07
C LEU A 8 4.16 5.28 10.34
N MET A 9 3.14 4.85 11.07
CA MET A 9 1.90 4.30 10.52
C MET A 9 0.83 5.39 10.50
N VAL A 10 0.27 5.69 9.34
CA VAL A 10 -0.88 6.59 9.18
C VAL A 10 -2.10 5.74 8.84
N ILE A 11 -3.08 5.74 9.73
CA ILE A 11 -4.31 4.95 9.60
C ILE A 11 -5.44 5.86 9.15
N SER A 12 -6.13 5.42 8.11
CA SER A 12 -7.36 6.03 7.60
C SER A 12 -8.38 6.25 8.71
N TYR A 13 -8.94 7.46 8.79
CA TYR A 13 -9.95 7.84 9.77
C TYR A 13 -11.18 8.47 9.10
N PRO A 14 -12.06 7.65 8.49
CA PRO A 14 -13.28 8.14 7.84
C PRO A 14 -14.32 8.66 8.85
N ARG A 15 -15.26 9.51 8.39
CA ARG A 15 -16.36 10.04 9.23
C ARG A 15 -17.24 8.94 9.81
N ARG A 16 -17.41 7.85 9.07
CA ARG A 16 -18.16 6.67 9.51
C ARG A 16 -17.21 5.67 10.12
N LEU A 17 -17.60 5.10 11.26
CA LEU A 17 -16.81 4.10 11.95
C LEU A 17 -16.48 2.92 11.02
N ASP A 18 -15.18 2.66 10.84
CA ASP A 18 -14.69 1.48 10.12
C ASP A 18 -14.02 0.52 11.10
N THR A 19 -14.64 -0.64 11.32
CA THR A 19 -14.17 -1.61 12.31
C THR A 19 -12.79 -2.20 11.98
N VAL A 20 -12.36 -2.20 10.71
CA VAL A 20 -11.03 -2.67 10.32
C VAL A 20 -9.96 -1.71 10.84
N PHE A 21 -10.17 -0.40 10.67
CA PHE A 21 -9.22 0.61 11.13
C PHE A 21 -9.20 0.70 12.66
N GLU A 22 -10.37 0.67 13.31
CA GLU A 22 -10.43 0.70 14.78
C GLU A 22 -9.73 -0.51 15.42
N ARG A 23 -9.97 -1.72 14.90
CA ARG A 23 -9.26 -2.92 15.38
C ARG A 23 -7.76 -2.83 15.13
N SER A 24 -7.35 -2.28 13.99
CA SER A 24 -5.93 -2.09 13.67
C SER A 24 -5.26 -1.09 14.62
N VAL A 25 -5.92 0.01 14.96
CA VAL A 25 -5.42 0.98 15.95
C VAL A 25 -5.25 0.31 17.31
N LEU A 26 -6.26 -0.44 17.78
CA LEU A 26 -6.19 -1.15 19.06
C LEU A 26 -5.06 -2.17 19.08
N SER A 27 -4.88 -2.94 18.01
CA SER A 27 -3.77 -3.90 17.89
C SER A 27 -2.40 -3.24 17.93
N LEU A 28 -2.26 -2.06 17.29
CA LEU A 28 -0.98 -1.34 17.19
C LEU A 28 -0.65 -0.49 18.41
N ALA A 29 -1.64 -0.01 19.16
CA ALA A 29 -1.43 0.91 20.29
C ALA A 29 -0.44 0.36 21.32
N LYS A 30 -0.49 -0.94 21.60
CA LYS A 30 0.43 -1.62 22.54
C LYS A 30 1.89 -1.68 22.08
N HIS A 31 2.17 -1.34 20.83
CA HIS A 31 3.52 -1.39 20.24
C HIS A 31 4.14 -0.01 19.98
N VAL A 32 3.41 1.08 20.27
CA VAL A 32 3.88 2.45 20.08
C VAL A 32 5.07 2.73 21.00
N GLY A 33 6.17 3.26 20.44
CA GLY A 33 7.43 3.50 21.15
C GLY A 33 8.33 4.50 20.44
N PRO A 34 9.52 4.82 20.98
CA PRO A 34 10.39 5.88 20.43
C PRO A 34 10.67 5.79 18.91
N GLY A 35 10.74 4.57 18.35
CA GLY A 35 10.96 4.32 16.92
C GLY A 35 9.70 3.93 16.12
N PHE A 36 8.53 3.84 16.76
CA PHE A 36 7.27 3.48 16.08
C PHE A 36 6.09 4.32 16.58
N ARG A 37 5.42 5.00 15.65
CA ARG A 37 4.27 5.86 15.95
C ARG A 37 3.10 5.52 15.05
N VAL A 38 1.91 5.77 15.56
CA VAL A 38 0.64 5.61 14.86
C VAL A 38 -0.06 6.95 14.88
N GLU A 39 -0.47 7.43 13.72
CA GLU A 39 -1.28 8.62 13.53
C GLU A 39 -2.57 8.25 12.81
N ARG A 40 -3.63 9.01 13.06
CA ARG A 40 -4.89 8.91 12.31
C ARG A 40 -4.96 10.07 11.33
N CYS A 41 -5.44 9.81 10.12
CA CYS A 41 -5.60 10.84 9.11
C CYS A 41 -6.91 10.68 8.36
N GLN A 42 -7.69 11.77 8.32
CA GLN A 42 -8.96 11.83 7.63
C GLN A 42 -8.83 12.43 6.23
N GLU A 43 -7.98 13.45 6.07
CA GLU A 43 -7.84 14.16 4.80
C GLU A 43 -6.44 13.96 4.21
N PRO A 44 -6.31 13.45 2.97
CA PRO A 44 -5.04 13.26 2.30
C PRO A 44 -4.08 14.46 2.35
N LYS A 45 -4.63 15.68 2.26
CA LYS A 45 -3.84 16.93 2.27
C LYS A 45 -3.08 17.18 3.58
N ASP A 46 -3.50 16.55 4.69
CA ASP A 46 -2.89 16.73 6.00
C ASP A 46 -1.67 15.82 6.21
N VAL A 47 -1.48 14.81 5.33
CA VAL A 47 -0.40 13.84 5.43
C VAL A 47 0.99 14.49 5.45
N PRO A 48 1.37 15.40 4.52
CA PRO A 48 2.68 16.04 4.58
C PRO A 48 2.89 16.83 5.87
N TRP A 49 1.84 17.50 6.38
CA TRP A 49 1.91 18.22 7.64
C TRP A 49 2.16 17.27 8.82
N LEU A 50 1.47 16.13 8.89
CA LEU A 50 1.69 15.11 9.93
C LEU A 50 3.14 14.62 9.95
N VAL A 51 3.71 14.30 8.79
CA VAL A 51 5.12 13.86 8.67
C VAL A 51 6.07 14.97 9.10
N ARG A 52 5.82 16.22 8.66
CA ARG A 52 6.58 17.41 9.06
C ARG A 52 6.59 17.62 10.58
N GLN A 53 5.49 17.36 11.27
CA GLN A 53 5.43 17.47 12.73
C GLN A 53 6.43 16.52 13.41
N TRP A 54 6.52 15.28 12.94
CA TRP A 54 7.50 14.32 13.47
C TRP A 54 8.94 14.72 13.16
N ARG A 55 9.19 15.22 11.94
CA ARG A 55 10.49 15.78 11.56
C ARG A 55 10.91 16.93 12.47
N ARG A 56 10.01 17.88 12.74
CA ARG A 56 10.24 19.01 13.67
C ARG A 56 10.50 18.56 15.11
N ARG A 57 9.97 17.42 15.52
CA ARG A 57 10.26 16.78 16.82
C ARG A 57 11.62 16.07 16.86
N GLY A 58 12.41 16.16 15.79
CA GLY A 58 13.76 15.62 15.67
C GLY A 58 13.82 14.18 15.18
N HIS A 59 12.71 13.60 14.70
CA HIS A 59 12.71 12.28 14.10
C HIS A 59 13.03 12.34 12.61
N ASP A 60 13.57 11.25 12.07
CA ASP A 60 13.74 11.08 10.62
C ASP A 60 12.81 9.97 10.13
N VAL A 61 11.82 10.28 9.29
CA VAL A 61 10.82 9.30 8.87
C VAL A 61 11.38 8.44 7.76
N THR A 62 12.02 7.33 8.14
CA THR A 62 12.63 6.36 7.21
C THR A 62 11.63 5.33 6.69
N ARG A 63 10.50 5.17 7.37
CA ARG A 63 9.43 4.28 6.93
C ARG A 63 8.06 4.89 7.19
N LEU A 64 7.26 5.01 6.15
CA LEU A 64 5.90 5.54 6.22
C LEU A 64 4.93 4.49 5.68
N GLU A 65 3.93 4.12 6.47
CA GLU A 65 2.97 3.09 6.12
C GLU A 65 1.56 3.67 6.19
N PHE A 66 0.83 3.60 5.09
CA PHE A 66 -0.57 4.02 5.03
C PHE A 66 -1.47 2.81 5.11
N LEU A 67 -2.31 2.74 6.14
CA LEU A 67 -3.39 1.76 6.23
C LEU A 67 -4.70 2.43 5.81
N GLY A 68 -5.31 1.96 4.73
CA GLY A 68 -6.49 2.58 4.14
C GLY A 68 -7.22 1.63 3.20
N HIS A 69 -8.27 2.14 2.56
CA HIS A 69 -9.02 1.34 1.60
C HIS A 69 -8.29 1.32 0.27
N GLY A 70 -8.06 0.12 -0.26
CA GLY A 70 -7.45 -0.06 -1.56
C GLY A 70 -8.43 -0.66 -2.57
N LYS A 71 -8.18 -0.38 -3.83
CA LYS A 71 -8.69 -1.15 -4.97
C LYS A 71 -7.65 -1.12 -6.09
N ALA A 72 -7.89 -1.87 -7.17
CA ALA A 72 -7.00 -1.82 -8.33
C ALA A 72 -6.92 -0.38 -8.86
N GLY A 73 -5.70 0.17 -8.94
CA GLY A 73 -5.45 1.51 -9.46
C GLY A 73 -5.85 2.67 -8.54
N ALA A 74 -6.16 2.44 -7.26
CA ALA A 74 -6.54 3.50 -6.34
C ALA A 74 -6.34 3.15 -4.86
N PHE A 75 -6.10 4.17 -4.06
CA PHE A 75 -5.99 4.08 -2.60
C PHE A 75 -6.65 5.30 -1.95
N SER A 76 -7.48 5.06 -0.94
CA SER A 76 -8.24 6.08 -0.21
C SER A 76 -7.75 6.19 1.24
N LEU A 77 -7.74 7.42 1.75
CA LEU A 77 -7.40 7.75 3.13
C LEU A 77 -8.51 8.63 3.71
N GLY A 78 -9.06 8.19 4.84
CA GLY A 78 -10.31 8.71 5.38
C GLY A 78 -11.46 8.55 4.38
N ASP A 79 -12.15 9.65 4.10
CA ASP A 79 -13.30 9.68 3.18
C ASP A 79 -12.92 10.06 1.74
N GLN A 80 -11.64 10.29 1.45
CA GLN A 80 -11.18 10.86 0.19
C GLN A 80 -10.23 9.92 -0.57
N MET A 81 -10.19 10.09 -1.89
CA MET A 81 -9.16 9.48 -2.70
C MET A 81 -7.81 10.10 -2.32
N PHE A 82 -6.85 9.26 -1.92
CA PHE A 82 -5.50 9.73 -1.65
C PHE A 82 -4.70 9.73 -2.95
N ILE A 83 -4.68 8.59 -3.64
CA ILE A 83 -4.04 8.46 -4.95
C ILE A 83 -4.82 7.53 -5.88
N ASP A 84 -4.69 7.74 -7.18
CA ASP A 84 -5.20 6.84 -8.21
C ASP A 84 -4.35 6.83 -9.49
N ALA A 85 -4.68 5.92 -10.40
CA ALA A 85 -3.99 5.76 -11.67
C ALA A 85 -4.15 6.96 -12.64
N THR A 86 -5.05 7.90 -12.35
CA THR A 86 -5.21 9.12 -13.15
C THR A 86 -4.26 10.24 -12.71
N GLY A 87 -3.55 10.06 -11.60
CA GLY A 87 -2.59 11.02 -11.07
C GLY A 87 -3.12 11.87 -9.91
N THR A 88 -4.32 11.58 -9.39
CA THR A 88 -4.81 12.22 -8.16
C THR A 88 -3.77 12.06 -7.05
N GLY A 89 -3.46 13.15 -6.34
CA GLY A 89 -2.53 13.13 -5.20
C GLY A 89 -1.04 13.23 -5.52
N LEU A 90 -0.65 13.45 -6.79
CA LEU A 90 0.75 13.64 -7.18
C LEU A 90 1.42 14.80 -6.44
N GLU A 91 0.75 15.95 -6.32
CA GLU A 91 1.25 17.10 -5.58
C GLU A 91 1.47 16.78 -4.10
N THR A 92 0.53 16.04 -3.50
CA THR A 92 0.63 15.59 -2.11
C THR A 92 1.85 14.67 -1.92
N PHE A 93 2.14 13.79 -2.87
CA PHE A 93 3.32 12.92 -2.85
C PHE A 93 4.62 13.71 -3.06
N GLY A 94 4.60 14.76 -3.88
CA GLY A 94 5.70 15.72 -3.99
C GLY A 94 6.03 16.37 -2.64
N ALA A 95 5.03 17.01 -2.04
CA ALA A 95 5.16 17.64 -0.73
C ALA A 95 5.55 16.65 0.39
N LEU A 96 5.10 15.40 0.28
CA LEU A 96 5.48 14.33 1.20
C LEU A 96 6.95 13.94 1.06
N GLY A 97 7.47 13.88 -0.18
CA GLY A 97 8.89 13.61 -0.45
C GLY A 97 9.83 14.56 0.28
N ASP A 98 9.49 15.85 0.34
CA ASP A 98 10.29 16.88 1.02
C ASP A 98 10.40 16.70 2.56
N GLU A 99 9.49 15.92 3.15
CA GLU A 99 9.41 15.72 4.60
C GLU A 99 9.98 14.38 5.07
N LEU A 100 10.25 13.47 4.14
CA LEU A 100 10.75 12.13 4.43
C LEU A 100 12.29 12.05 4.43
N ALA A 101 12.83 11.04 5.09
CA ALA A 101 14.25 10.67 4.96
C ALA A 101 14.60 10.40 3.49
N GLU A 102 15.86 10.61 3.09
CA GLU A 102 16.30 10.50 1.69
C GLU A 102 16.06 9.10 1.09
N ASP A 103 16.25 8.05 1.88
CA ASP A 103 16.06 6.64 1.52
C ASP A 103 14.74 6.05 2.05
N ALA A 104 13.77 6.90 2.37
CA ALA A 104 12.53 6.47 2.98
C ALA A 104 11.75 5.47 2.11
N ARG A 105 11.16 4.48 2.78
CA ARG A 105 10.21 3.53 2.19
C ARG A 105 8.78 3.90 2.54
N VAL A 106 7.92 4.01 1.52
CA VAL A 106 6.49 4.24 1.65
C VAL A 106 5.72 2.99 1.27
N ASN A 107 4.84 2.51 2.14
CA ASN A 107 3.98 1.35 1.91
C ASN A 107 2.50 1.75 1.91
N LEU A 108 1.75 1.31 0.90
CA LEU A 108 0.29 1.44 0.80
C LEU A 108 -0.35 0.09 1.17
N LEU A 109 -0.80 -0.01 2.42
CA LEU A 109 -1.41 -1.19 3.01
C LEU A 109 -2.93 -1.17 2.79
N GLY A 110 -3.32 -1.14 1.52
CA GLY A 110 -4.72 -1.19 1.10
C GLY A 110 -4.98 -2.41 0.24
N CYS A 111 -6.23 -2.83 0.20
CA CYS A 111 -6.64 -4.03 -0.51
C CYS A 111 -6.34 -3.91 -2.01
N ARG A 112 -5.54 -4.82 -2.57
CA ARG A 112 -5.37 -4.93 -4.04
C ARG A 112 -4.86 -3.65 -4.74
N VAL A 113 -4.11 -2.80 -4.04
CA VAL A 113 -3.47 -1.60 -4.61
C VAL A 113 -2.56 -2.00 -5.78
N ALA A 114 -1.82 -3.11 -5.64
CA ALA A 114 -0.98 -3.70 -6.68
C ALA A 114 -1.49 -5.08 -7.11
N ARG A 115 -2.79 -5.20 -7.42
CA ARG A 115 -3.42 -6.48 -7.80
C ARG A 115 -2.68 -7.16 -8.96
N GLY A 116 -2.44 -8.47 -8.85
CA GLY A 116 -1.82 -9.25 -9.92
C GLY A 116 -0.40 -8.80 -10.25
N GLY A 117 0.30 -8.19 -9.29
CA GLY A 117 1.65 -7.66 -9.50
C GLY A 117 1.69 -6.33 -10.27
N GLN A 118 0.54 -5.74 -10.61
CA GLN A 118 0.49 -4.50 -11.40
C GLN A 118 0.65 -3.27 -10.50
N ALA A 119 1.90 -2.96 -10.15
CA ALA A 119 2.27 -1.73 -9.42
C ALA A 119 2.77 -0.61 -10.35
N ALA A 120 2.72 -0.79 -11.68
CA ALA A 120 3.24 0.19 -12.64
C ALA A 120 2.57 1.57 -12.51
N TRP A 121 1.28 1.62 -12.16
CA TRP A 121 0.53 2.86 -11.95
C TRP A 121 1.04 3.68 -10.75
N LEU A 122 1.80 3.07 -9.82
CA LEU A 122 2.44 3.76 -8.71
C LEU A 122 3.71 4.52 -9.11
N THR A 123 4.26 4.27 -10.30
CA THR A 123 5.55 4.86 -10.74
C THR A 123 5.58 6.39 -10.73
N PRO A 124 4.54 7.11 -11.21
CA PRO A 124 4.51 8.57 -11.13
C PRO A 124 4.61 9.08 -9.69
N PHE A 125 3.98 8.37 -8.74
CA PHE A 125 4.00 8.72 -7.32
C PHE A 125 5.34 8.40 -6.66
N GLU A 126 5.99 7.28 -7.01
CA GLU A 126 7.37 6.99 -6.55
C GLU A 126 8.33 8.09 -7.02
N ARG A 127 8.21 8.54 -8.27
CA ARG A 127 9.00 9.65 -8.81
C ARG A 127 8.72 10.96 -8.08
N ALA A 128 7.45 11.24 -7.75
CA ALA A 128 7.07 12.44 -7.01
C ALA A 128 7.67 12.48 -5.60
N LEU A 129 7.87 11.33 -4.93
CA LEU A 129 8.58 11.27 -3.64
C LEU A 129 10.06 11.66 -3.75
N GLY A 130 10.66 11.57 -4.94
CA GLY A 130 12.07 11.85 -5.20
C GLY A 130 12.91 10.60 -5.44
N ALA A 131 14.09 10.79 -6.02
CA ALA A 131 14.87 9.73 -6.69
C ALA A 131 15.31 8.55 -5.81
N ARG A 132 15.45 8.74 -4.50
CA ARG A 132 15.98 7.72 -3.58
C ARG A 132 14.93 7.06 -2.69
N ARG A 133 13.69 7.54 -2.73
CA ARG A 133 12.57 6.99 -1.96
C ARG A 133 11.87 5.92 -2.76
N THR A 134 11.23 4.98 -2.06
CA THR A 134 10.54 3.86 -2.72
C THR A 134 9.09 3.78 -2.31
N LEU A 135 8.23 3.36 -3.25
CA LEU A 135 6.80 3.21 -3.03
C LEU A 135 6.36 1.78 -3.31
N TRP A 136 5.60 1.21 -2.38
CA TRP A 136 5.16 -0.19 -2.43
C TRP A 136 3.66 -0.29 -2.18
N GLY A 137 2.96 -1.14 -2.93
CA GLY A 137 1.54 -1.41 -2.77
C GLY A 137 1.26 -2.85 -2.34
N ALA A 138 0.28 -3.04 -1.48
CA ALA A 138 -0.23 -4.37 -1.15
C ALA A 138 -0.92 -5.02 -2.36
N SER A 139 -0.52 -6.25 -2.67
CA SER A 139 -1.11 -7.09 -3.72
C SER A 139 -2.37 -7.82 -3.24
N SER A 140 -2.47 -8.04 -1.93
CA SER A 140 -3.55 -8.76 -1.25
C SER A 140 -4.26 -7.87 -0.22
N TRP A 141 -5.21 -8.45 0.52
CA TRP A 141 -5.92 -7.77 1.61
C TRP A 141 -5.03 -7.72 2.86
N VAL A 142 -4.79 -6.53 3.41
CA VAL A 142 -4.14 -6.33 4.71
C VAL A 142 -5.22 -6.03 5.74
N SER A 143 -5.28 -6.81 6.82
CA SER A 143 -6.28 -6.65 7.89
C SER A 143 -5.63 -6.34 9.24
N HIS A 144 -6.44 -6.04 10.25
CA HIS A 144 -6.00 -5.91 11.65
C HIS A 144 -5.17 -7.11 12.16
N VAL A 145 -5.36 -8.31 11.61
CA VAL A 145 -4.61 -9.52 11.97
C VAL A 145 -3.12 -9.37 11.65
N ALA A 146 -2.77 -8.65 10.58
CA ALA A 146 -1.39 -8.38 10.19
C ALA A 146 -0.61 -7.55 11.23
N PHE A 147 -1.31 -6.97 12.21
CA PHE A 147 -0.76 -6.08 13.22
C PHE A 147 -0.85 -6.64 14.65
N MET A 148 -1.28 -7.90 14.82
CA MET A 148 -1.50 -8.49 16.15
C MET A 148 -0.24 -8.57 17.02
N HIS A 149 0.94 -8.62 16.38
CA HIS A 149 2.25 -8.75 17.01
C HIS A 149 3.15 -7.53 16.80
N GLY A 150 2.62 -6.43 16.27
CA GLY A 150 3.41 -5.23 16.02
C GLY A 150 3.08 -4.56 14.70
N PRO A 151 4.01 -3.73 14.21
CA PRO A 151 4.00 -3.32 12.81
C PRO A 151 4.01 -4.53 11.86
N ILE A 152 3.71 -4.35 10.56
CA ILE A 152 3.61 -5.49 9.62
C ILE A 152 4.85 -6.40 9.71
N SER A 153 4.60 -7.71 9.71
CA SER A 153 5.64 -8.73 9.73
C SER A 153 6.46 -8.72 8.43
N ALA A 154 7.66 -9.30 8.48
CA ALA A 154 8.50 -9.47 7.30
C ALA A 154 7.81 -10.29 6.19
N GLU A 155 6.96 -11.25 6.57
CA GLU A 155 6.17 -12.04 5.63
C GLU A 155 5.17 -11.17 4.85
N VAL A 156 4.38 -10.34 5.55
CA VAL A 156 3.45 -9.40 4.90
C VAL A 156 4.22 -8.41 4.04
N GLU A 157 5.34 -7.91 4.55
CA GLU A 157 6.20 -6.97 3.81
C GLU A 157 6.77 -7.56 2.52
N ALA A 158 7.11 -8.86 2.52
CA ALA A 158 7.59 -9.57 1.33
C ALA A 158 6.52 -9.72 0.24
N THR A 159 5.23 -9.59 0.58
CA THR A 159 4.13 -9.62 -0.39
C THR A 159 3.86 -8.28 -1.08
N LEU A 160 4.48 -7.20 -0.60
CA LEU A 160 4.32 -5.87 -1.18
C LEU A 160 5.04 -5.78 -2.52
N VAL A 161 4.43 -5.07 -3.47
CA VAL A 161 4.97 -4.90 -4.82
C VAL A 161 5.44 -3.47 -4.98
N ARG A 162 6.72 -3.29 -5.35
CA ARG A 162 7.30 -1.97 -5.61
C ARG A 162 6.72 -1.35 -6.87
N ALA A 163 6.56 -0.03 -6.87
CA ALA A 163 6.31 0.75 -8.07
C ALA A 163 7.30 0.39 -9.21
N GLY A 164 6.80 0.37 -10.44
CA GLY A 164 7.61 0.05 -11.63
C GLY A 164 8.04 -1.41 -11.77
N ARG A 165 7.76 -2.29 -10.80
CA ARG A 165 7.95 -3.74 -10.95
C ARG A 165 6.61 -4.42 -11.24
N SER A 166 6.56 -5.17 -12.33
CA SER A 166 5.57 -6.22 -12.52
C SER A 166 6.12 -7.50 -11.91
N VAL A 167 5.44 -8.04 -10.90
CA VAL A 167 5.70 -9.43 -10.50
C VAL A 167 4.87 -10.28 -11.44
N GLU A 168 5.51 -11.06 -12.30
CA GLU A 168 4.83 -12.13 -13.02
C GLU A 168 4.17 -13.02 -11.96
N THR A 169 2.84 -12.92 -11.85
CA THR A 169 2.11 -13.86 -11.00
C THR A 169 2.23 -15.20 -11.72
N PRO A 170 2.72 -16.28 -11.10
CA PRO A 170 2.72 -17.57 -11.76
C PRO A 170 1.28 -17.90 -12.10
N GLU A 171 0.95 -17.83 -13.40
CA GLU A 171 -0.34 -18.26 -13.91
C GLU A 171 -0.56 -19.67 -13.36
N LYS A 172 -1.59 -19.84 -12.52
CA LYS A 172 -2.14 -21.16 -12.30
C LYS A 172 -2.62 -21.62 -13.67
N ARG A 173 -1.76 -22.36 -14.39
CA ARG A 173 -2.10 -23.04 -15.62
C ARG A 173 -3.30 -23.91 -15.28
N HIS A 174 -4.49 -23.44 -15.61
CA HIS A 174 -5.65 -24.31 -15.63
C HIS A 174 -5.34 -25.38 -16.68
N PRO A 175 -5.31 -26.67 -16.31
CA PRO A 175 -5.17 -27.72 -17.30
C PRO A 175 -6.34 -27.55 -18.27
N ARG A 176 -6.02 -27.24 -19.53
CA ARG A 176 -7.01 -27.30 -20.60
C ARG A 176 -7.62 -28.69 -20.55
N PRO A 177 -8.96 -28.84 -20.47
CA PRO A 177 -9.56 -30.14 -20.64
C PRO A 177 -9.20 -30.62 -22.04
N SER A 178 -8.42 -31.69 -22.12
CA SER A 178 -8.17 -32.42 -23.34
C SER A 178 -9.49 -33.04 -23.78
N GLY A 179 -10.22 -32.31 -24.62
CA GLY A 179 -11.38 -32.80 -25.34
C GLY A 179 -10.93 -33.89 -26.33
N ARG A 180 -10.84 -35.12 -25.83
CA ARG A 180 -10.84 -36.36 -26.58
C ARG A 180 -12.30 -36.80 -26.67
N HIS A 181 -12.82 -37.01 -27.88
CA HIS A 181 -13.99 -37.83 -28.28
C HIS A 181 -14.55 -37.26 -29.60
N THR A 182 -14.96 -38.00 -30.62
CA THR A 182 -14.78 -39.40 -31.07
C THR A 182 -15.30 -39.43 -32.51
N ALA A 183 -14.91 -40.46 -33.27
CA ALA A 183 -15.29 -40.73 -34.65
C ALA A 183 -16.81 -40.89 -34.88
N GLY A 184 -17.25 -40.71 -36.14
CA GLY A 184 -18.42 -41.42 -36.67
C GLY A 184 -19.10 -40.84 -37.91
N ARG A 185 -18.97 -41.56 -39.05
CA ARG A 185 -19.91 -41.76 -40.20
C ARG A 185 -20.49 -40.52 -40.92
N GLY A 186 -20.73 -40.46 -42.24
CA GLY A 186 -20.75 -41.40 -43.37
C GLY A 186 -21.72 -40.86 -44.45
N THR A 187 -21.54 -41.24 -45.73
CA THR A 187 -22.47 -41.12 -46.92
C THR A 187 -22.81 -39.68 -47.38
N HIS A 188 -23.10 -39.28 -48.63
CA HIS A 188 -23.43 -39.80 -49.99
C HIS A 188 -22.88 -38.75 -51.00
N GLY A 189 -22.43 -39.07 -52.23
CA GLY A 189 -23.25 -39.22 -53.44
C GLY A 189 -23.37 -37.92 -54.26
N HIS A 190 -22.66 -37.83 -55.39
CA HIS A 190 -23.13 -37.44 -56.73
C HIS A 190 -21.98 -37.45 -57.73
#